data_AF-A0A7T5JFI1-F1
#
_entry.id   AF-A0A7T5JFI1-F1
#
_cell.length_a   1.000
_cell.length_b   1.000
_cell.length_c   1.000
_cell.angle_alpha   90.00
_cell.angle_beta   90.00
_cell.angle_gamma   90.00
#
_symmetry.space_group_name_H-M   'P 1'
#
loop_
_entity.id
_entity.type
_entity.pdbx_description
1 polymer ?
#
loop_
_entity_poly.entity_id
_entity_poly.type
_entity_poly.pdbx_seq_one_letter_code
_entity_poly.pdbx_strand_id
1 'polypeptide(L)' 'MALREEPDSFRQKVLVYTLGKLYETGRISGGFAAQILGCDRYDFYRLISEHGFSVIDYVEEDWSAEADFTPWLSSQKQE' A
#
# COMPACT_ATOMS: atom_id res chain seq x y z
N MET A 1 24.81 -5.55 13.67
CA MET A 1 25.29 -4.37 12.92
C MET A 1 24.07 -3.65 12.39
N ALA A 2 23.82 -2.40 12.78
CA ALA A 2 22.75 -1.60 12.19
C ALA A 2 23.22 -1.11 10.82
N LEU A 3 22.49 -1.43 9.76
CA LEU A 3 22.72 -0.87 8.44
C LEU A 3 22.59 0.65 8.53
N ARG A 4 23.61 1.39 8.07
CA ARG A 4 23.49 2.83 7.81
C ARG A 4 22.57 3.02 6.61
N GLU A 5 21.29 2.90 6.86
CA GLU A 5 20.26 3.20 5.87
C GLU A 5 19.85 4.66 6.01
N GLU A 6 19.74 5.36 4.88
CA GLU A 6 19.23 6.72 4.85
C GLU A 6 17.77 6.72 5.35
N PRO A 7 17.37 7.67 6.22
CA PRO A 7 16.04 7.67 6.86
C PRO A 7 14.89 7.58 5.86
N ASP A 8 14.98 8.25 4.71
CA ASP A 8 13.92 8.22 3.70
C ASP A 8 13.85 6.88 2.96
N SER A 9 14.99 6.21 2.74
CA SER A 9 15.00 4.85 2.19
C SER A 9 14.35 3.86 3.16
N PHE A 10 14.62 4.00 4.46
CA PHE A 10 13.99 3.18 5.48
C PHE A 10 12.48 3.44 5.56
N ARG A 11 12.04 4.71 5.52
CA ARG A 11 10.61 5.07 5.50
C ARG A 11 9.89 4.45 4.31
N GLN A 12 10.48 4.54 3.12
CA GLN A 12 9.93 3.91 1.92
C GLN A 12 9.79 2.40 2.11
N LYS A 13 10.81 1.73 2.66
CA LYS A 13 10.74 0.30 2.95
C LYS A 13 9.63 -0.03 3.95
N VAL A 14 9.56 0.67 5.09
CA VAL A 14 8.50 0.45 6.09
C VAL A 14 7.11 0.58 5.45
N LEU A 15 6.92 1.57 4.57
CA LEU A 15 5.66 1.77 3.88
C LEU A 15 5.31 0.58 2.97
N VAL A 16 6.26 0.12 2.15
CA VAL A 16 6.05 -1.04 1.27
C VAL A 16 5.75 -2.30 2.07
N TYR A 17 6.47 -2.58 3.14
CA TYR A 17 6.24 -3.75 3.99
C TYR A 17 4.87 -3.70 4.69
N THR A 18 4.47 -2.52 5.16
CA THR A 18 3.17 -2.34 5.83
C THR A 18 2.02 -2.51 4.84
N LEU A 19 2.09 -1.86 3.69
CA LEU A 19 1.07 -1.95 2.65
C LEU A 19 0.99 -3.36 2.06
N GLY A 20 2.14 -3.99 1.80
CA GLY A 20 2.21 -5.38 1.36
C GLY A 20 1.51 -6.32 2.34
N LYS A 21 1.76 -6.16 3.65
CA LYS A 21 1.11 -7.02 4.66
C LYS A 21 -0.38 -6.77 4.82
N LEU A 22 -0.81 -5.50 4.77
CA LEU A 22 -2.22 -5.14 4.85
C LEU A 22 -2.99 -5.66 3.62
N TYR A 23 -2.39 -5.56 2.44
CA TYR A 23 -2.97 -6.09 1.22
C TYR A 23 -3.03 -7.63 1.27
N GLU A 24 -1.93 -8.31 1.62
CA GLU A 24 -1.89 -9.78 1.75
C GLU A 24 -2.91 -10.34 2.75
N THR A 25 -3.30 -9.54 3.75
CA THR A 25 -4.32 -9.91 4.74
C THR A 25 -5.73 -9.45 4.36
N GLY A 26 -5.93 -8.93 3.14
CA GLY A 26 -7.21 -8.46 2.62
C GLY A 26 -7.77 -7.23 3.34
N ARG A 27 -6.92 -6.47 4.06
CA ARG A 27 -7.33 -5.28 4.83
C ARG A 27 -7.42 -4.02 3.96
N ILE A 28 -6.69 -4.00 2.86
CA ILE A 28 -6.73 -2.94 1.86
C ILE A 28 -6.72 -3.54 0.46
N SER A 29 -7.27 -2.83 -0.51
CA SER A 29 -7.13 -3.21 -1.92
C SER A 29 -5.78 -2.77 -2.49
N GLY A 30 -5.39 -3.41 -3.60
CA GLY A 30 -4.17 -3.05 -4.32
C GLY A 30 -4.23 -1.64 -4.94
N GLY A 31 -5.42 -1.19 -5.34
CA GLY A 31 -5.63 0.18 -5.85
C GLY A 31 -5.39 1.22 -4.76
N PHE A 32 -5.92 0.99 -3.56
CA PHE A 32 -5.70 1.87 -2.42
C PHE A 32 -4.22 1.95 -2.01
N ALA A 33 -3.54 0.81 -1.95
CA ALA A 33 -2.12 0.76 -1.63
C ALA A 33 -1.24 1.48 -2.68
N ALA A 34 -1.55 1.31 -3.97
CA ALA A 34 -0.87 2.00 -5.07
C ALA A 34 -1.03 3.52 -4.99
N GLN A 35 -2.23 4.01 -4.66
CA GLN A 35 -2.48 5.44 -4.45
C GLN A 35 -1.60 6.02 -3.32
N ILE A 36 -1.45 5.31 -2.20
CA ILE A 36 -0.59 5.75 -1.09
C ILE A 36 0.87 5.84 -1.51
N LEU A 37 1.34 4.91 -2.34
CA LEU A 37 2.71 4.89 -2.86
C LEU A 37 2.93 5.85 -4.04
N GLY A 38 1.87 6.45 -4.56
CA GLY A 38 1.95 7.32 -5.74
C GLY A 38 2.37 6.57 -7.02
N CYS A 39 2.07 5.27 -7.11
CA CYS A 39 2.33 4.44 -8.28
C CYS A 39 1.03 3.87 -8.85
N ASP A 40 1.11 3.23 -10.01
CA ASP A 40 -0.03 2.46 -10.51
C ASP A 40 -0.12 1.08 -9.83
N ARG A 41 -1.27 0.42 -10.04
CA ARG A 41 -1.60 -0.85 -9.39
C ARG A 41 -0.68 -2.00 -9.83
N TYR A 42 -0.22 -2.01 -11.08
CA TYR A 42 0.72 -3.02 -11.57
C TYR A 42 2.09 -2.84 -10.92
N ASP A 43 2.57 -1.59 -10.84
CA ASP A 43 3.80 -1.23 -10.14
C ASP A 43 3.75 -1.62 -8.66
N PHE A 44 2.61 -1.40 -8.00
CA PHE A 44 2.41 -1.86 -6.62
C PHE A 44 2.55 -3.38 -6.49
N TYR A 45 1.85 -4.16 -7.32
CA TYR A 45 1.91 -5.63 -7.27
C TYR A 45 3.32 -6.17 -7.52
N ARG A 46 4.01 -5.59 -8.50
CA ARG A 46 5.41 -5.93 -8.77
C ARG A 46 6.28 -5.65 -7.54
N LEU A 47 6.15 -4.45 -6.96
CA LEU A 47 6.94 -4.02 -5.82
C LEU A 47 6.77 -4.96 -4.62
N ILE A 48 5.54 -5.28 -4.23
CA ILE A 48 5.30 -6.18 -3.09
C ILE A 48 5.74 -7.62 -3.36
N SER A 49 5.68 -8.06 -4.62
CA SER A 49 6.18 -9.39 -5.03
C SER A 49 7.70 -9.48 -4.89
N GLU A 50 8.44 -8.43 -5.28
CA GLU A 50 9.90 -8.33 -5.10
C GLU A 50 10.28 -8.37 -3.60
N HIS A 51 9.36 -7.96 -2.72
CA HIS A 51 9.50 -8.01 -1.27
C HIS A 51 8.92 -9.27 -0.61
N GLY A 52 8.45 -10.26 -1.40
CA GLY A 52 8.02 -11.57 -0.92
C GLY A 52 6.59 -11.65 -0.40
N PHE A 53 5.76 -10.63 -0.65
CA PHE A 53 4.33 -10.69 -0.34
C PHE A 53 3.57 -11.38 -1.47
N SER A 54 2.52 -12.12 -1.10
CA SER A 54 1.65 -12.76 -2.09
C SER A 54 0.75 -11.73 -2.76
N VAL A 55 0.71 -11.75 -4.10
CA VAL A 55 -0.31 -11.03 -4.84
C VAL A 55 -1.61 -11.81 -4.74
N ILE A 56 -2.61 -11.26 -4.06
CA ILE A 56 -3.94 -11.85 -4.02
C ILE A 56 -4.56 -11.65 -5.41
N ASP A 57 -4.92 -12.74 -6.05
CA ASP A 57 -5.68 -12.75 -7.30
C ASP A 57 -7.11 -12.25 -7.00
N TYR A 58 -7.25 -10.93 -6.86
CA TYR A 58 -8.56 -10.29 -6.71
C TYR A 58 -9.24 -10.34 -8.06
N VAL A 59 -10.03 -11.40 -8.28
CA VAL A 59 -11.09 -11.38 -9.28
C VAL A 59 -11.88 -10.09 -9.04
N GLU A 60 -12.09 -9.30 -10.09
CA GLU A 60 -12.61 -7.92 -10.08
C GLU A 60 -14.02 -7.74 -9.47
N GLU A 61 -14.52 -8.66 -8.64
CA GLU A 61 -15.94 -8.81 -8.34
C GLU A 61 -16.40 -8.25 -6.98
N ASP A 62 -15.62 -7.43 -6.26
CA ASP A 62 -16.16 -6.78 -5.05
C ASP A 62 -15.81 -5.29 -4.94
N TRP A 63 -16.14 -4.54 -5.98
CA TRP A 63 -16.06 -3.07 -6.02
C TRP A 63 -17.32 -2.38 -5.47
N SER A 64 -18.23 -3.09 -4.81
CA SER A 64 -19.43 -2.47 -4.22
C SER A 64 -19.21 -1.87 -2.82
N ALA A 65 -18.09 -2.18 -2.16
CA ALA A 65 -17.82 -1.72 -0.79
C ALA A 65 -16.76 -0.59 -0.68
N GLU A 66 -16.10 -0.19 -1.77
CA GLU A 66 -15.03 0.81 -1.73
C GLU A 66 -15.51 2.28 -1.68
N ALA A 67 -16.82 2.54 -1.70
CA ALA A 67 -17.36 3.89 -1.70
C ALA A 67 -17.35 4.61 -0.33
N ASP A 68 -17.13 3.89 0.77
CA ASP A 68 -17.27 4.46 2.13
C ASP A 68 -15.95 4.87 2.79
N PHE A 69 -14.81 4.78 2.08
CA PHE A 69 -13.54 5.27 2.63
C PHE A 69 -13.42 6.79 2.48
N THR A 70 -14.07 7.49 3.41
CA THR A 70 -13.98 8.94 3.58
C THR A 70 -12.49 9.32 3.74
N PRO A 71 -11.95 10.28 2.97
CA PRO A 71 -10.52 10.57 2.96
C PRO A 71 -10.09 11.18 4.30
N TRP A 72 -9.43 10.39 5.16
CA TRP A 72 -8.80 10.91 6.38
C TRP A 72 -7.67 11.90 6.08
N LEU A 73 -7.17 11.93 4.83
CA LEU A 73 -6.23 12.92 4.32
C LEU A 73 -6.82 14.35 4.26
N SER A 74 -8.15 14.50 4.35
CA SER A 74 -8.81 15.81 4.42
C SER A 74 -8.63 16.50 5.78
N SER A 75 -8.28 15.76 6.84
CA SER A 75 -8.27 16.26 8.23
C SER A 75 -6.90 16.73 8.73
N GLN A 76 -5.89 16.83 7.87
CA GLN A 76 -4.56 17.35 8.20
C GLN A 76 -4.25 18.73 7.57
N LYS A 77 -5.23 19.35 6.90
CA LYS A 77 -5.18 20.77 6.50
C LYS A 77 -6.32 21.54 7.17
N GLN A 78 -6.12 21.89 8.43
CA GLN A 78 -6.62 23.14 8.97
C GLN A 78 -5.78 23.47 10.20
N GLU A 79 -4.86 24.42 9.99
CA GLU A 79 -4.32 25.32 11.01
C GLU A 79 -5.44 26.01 11.79
#